data_AF-A0A9W4SXH1-F1
#
_entry.id   AF-A0A9W4SXH1-F1
#
_cell.length_a   1.000
_cell.length_b   1.000
_cell.length_c   1.000
_cell.angle_alpha   90.00
_cell.angle_beta   90.00
_cell.angle_gamma   90.00
#
_symmetry.space_group_name_H-M   'P 1'
#
loop_
_entity.id
_entity.type
_entity.pdbx_description
1 polymer ?
#
loop_
_entity_poly.entity_id
_entity_poly.type
_entity_poly.pdbx_seq_one_letter_code
_entity_poly.pdbx_strand_id
1 'polypeptide(L)'
;MTSSSLSVDISSLSYMDDVNWIASSKEDLEFILDIADEYYSLIRLKFGLFHIPIIPVLGSVRFLDILINIFNSSSFVKKQTKDTISSFITTLKSKLLTDKQLIYFFNTVLMLTLEYSLQIIPLSFNECNTLSAPIQRLLKSNSKFASSAPDCLFKENNFYNLHDLWNQLMQEFSTAFLIRLFRLQLNNRLHVSPLVKWDLPFNNKSFNNFIGAIFSFLKQNGLEISFNIHKYLKNEIKGGLISLDSILPQAILVKHQYIINKFSLLFLDQFLDNKGSSFINWKELVNRSCYKNNFFKKNNVSNFYKLVSSLVLKSDSSRLVSQNYRLARTNIFL
;
A
#
# COMPACT_ATOMS: atom_id res chain seq x y z
N MET A 1 16.67 -17.80 -35.44
CA MET A 1 16.44 -16.34 -35.46
C MET A 1 15.85 -15.97 -34.11
N THR A 2 16.66 -15.37 -33.25
CA THR A 2 16.27 -14.95 -31.90
C THR A 2 15.34 -13.76 -32.01
N SER A 3 14.07 -13.93 -31.65
CA SER A 3 13.11 -12.82 -31.49
C SER A 3 13.58 -11.95 -30.33
N SER A 4 14.32 -10.88 -30.63
CA SER A 4 14.61 -9.82 -29.67
C SER A 4 13.28 -9.21 -29.27
N SER A 5 12.83 -9.47 -28.05
CA SER A 5 11.69 -8.77 -27.47
C SER A 5 12.06 -7.29 -27.38
N LEU A 6 11.41 -6.43 -28.17
CA LEU A 6 11.46 -4.99 -27.98
C LEU A 6 10.79 -4.68 -26.64
N SER A 7 11.57 -4.33 -25.64
CA SER A 7 11.09 -3.75 -24.38
C SER A 7 11.33 -2.24 -24.45
N VAL A 8 10.25 -1.47 -24.46
CA VAL A 8 10.30 -0.01 -24.37
C VAL A 8 9.73 0.36 -23.00
N ASP A 9 10.57 0.92 -22.14
CA ASP A 9 10.15 1.43 -20.84
C ASP A 9 9.76 2.89 -20.99
N ILE A 10 8.46 3.17 -20.85
CA ILE A 10 7.89 4.51 -20.94
C ILE A 10 7.43 4.92 -19.53
N SER A 11 8.02 5.98 -18.99
CA SER A 11 7.52 6.63 -17.78
C SER A 11 6.44 7.66 -18.13
N SER A 12 5.18 7.20 -18.16
CA SER A 12 4.01 8.07 -18.29
C SER A 12 3.15 8.05 -17.02
N LEU A 13 2.58 9.21 -16.71
CA LEU A 13 1.61 9.40 -15.63
C LEU A 13 0.36 10.02 -16.24
N SER A 14 -0.71 9.23 -16.32
CA SER A 14 -1.99 9.68 -16.87
C SER A 14 -3.08 9.71 -15.79
N TYR A 15 -3.88 10.76 -15.81
CA TYR A 15 -5.10 10.89 -15.02
C TYR A 15 -6.19 11.55 -15.86
N MET A 16 -7.21 10.77 -16.23
CA MET A 16 -8.25 11.21 -17.16
C MET A 16 -7.64 11.75 -18.46
N ASP A 17 -7.77 13.06 -18.69
CA ASP A 17 -7.30 13.74 -19.89
C ASP A 17 -5.88 14.34 -19.72
N ASP A 18 -5.38 14.41 -18.48
CA ASP A 18 -4.05 14.94 -18.16
C ASP A 18 -3.01 13.82 -18.25
N VAL A 19 -2.11 13.90 -19.24
CA VAL A 19 -1.01 12.95 -19.41
C VAL A 19 0.32 13.66 -19.35
N ASN A 20 1.14 13.28 -18.38
CA ASN A 20 2.52 13.71 -18.25
C ASN A 20 3.47 12.60 -18.68
N TRP A 21 4.41 12.93 -19.56
CA TRP A 21 5.47 12.03 -19.98
C TRP A 21 6.79 12.53 -19.39
N ILE A 22 7.56 11.61 -18.81
CA ILE A 22 8.87 11.91 -18.21
C ILE A 22 9.89 11.12 -19.01
N ALA A 23 10.95 11.79 -19.46
CA ALA A 23 12.06 11.16 -20.17
C ALA A 23 13.40 11.71 -19.67
N SER A 24 14.45 10.93 -19.88
CA SER A 24 15.83 11.27 -19.50
C SER A 24 16.47 12.33 -20.40
N SER A 25 16.00 12.44 -21.65
CA SER A 25 16.51 13.37 -22.65
C SER A 25 15.36 14.03 -23.43
N LYS A 26 15.68 15.12 -24.13
CA LYS A 26 14.70 15.82 -24.97
C LYS A 26 14.34 14.95 -26.18
N GLU A 27 15.33 14.29 -26.75
CA GLU A 27 15.23 13.43 -27.92
C GLU A 27 14.31 12.23 -27.65
N ASP A 28 14.44 11.61 -26.47
CA ASP A 28 13.55 10.51 -26.04
C ASP A 28 12.10 11.00 -25.91
N LEU A 29 11.90 12.22 -25.39
CA LEU A 29 10.57 12.80 -25.23
C LEU A 29 9.94 13.17 -26.58
N GLU A 30 10.72 13.71 -27.51
CA GLU A 30 10.28 13.99 -28.88
C GLU A 30 9.86 12.70 -29.59
N PHE A 31 10.67 11.64 -29.50
CA PHE A 31 10.33 10.33 -30.06
C PHE A 31 9.01 9.76 -29.49
N ILE A 32 8.81 9.91 -28.18
CA ILE A 32 7.57 9.52 -27.51
C ILE A 32 6.36 10.32 -28.02
N LEU A 33 6.53 11.64 -28.19
CA LEU A 33 5.47 12.53 -28.68
C LEU A 33 5.12 12.23 -30.14
N ASP A 34 6.10 11.92 -30.99
CA ASP A 34 5.87 11.52 -32.38
C ASP A 34 5.01 10.25 -32.48
N ILE A 35 5.32 9.23 -31.65
CA ILE A 35 4.49 8.01 -31.55
C ILE A 35 3.08 8.33 -31.06
N ALA A 36 2.97 9.20 -30.06
CA ALA A 36 1.68 9.59 -29.50
C ALA A 36 0.83 10.32 -30.55
N ASP A 37 1.41 11.24 -31.31
CA ASP A 37 0.74 11.98 -32.38
C ASP A 37 0.29 11.07 -33.54
N GLU A 38 1.11 10.08 -33.92
CA GLU A 38 0.71 9.04 -34.87
C GLU A 38 -0.54 8.30 -34.36
N TYR A 39 -0.55 7.90 -33.09
CA TYR A 39 -1.68 7.21 -32.46
C TYR A 39 -2.93 8.09 -32.34
N TYR A 40 -2.80 9.36 -31.94
CA TYR A 40 -3.93 10.29 -31.85
C TYR A 40 -4.53 10.59 -33.22
N SER A 41 -3.71 10.63 -34.28
CA SER A 41 -4.19 10.79 -35.65
C SER A 41 -5.13 9.67 -36.10
N LEU A 42 -4.89 8.43 -35.63
CA LEU A 42 -5.74 7.27 -35.92
C LEU A 42 -7.10 7.33 -35.23
N ILE A 43 -7.17 7.89 -34.01
CA ILE A 43 -8.37 7.86 -33.17
C ILE A 43 -9.29 9.07 -33.43
N ARG A 44 -8.85 10.06 -34.23
CA ARG A 44 -9.57 11.32 -34.49
C ARG A 44 -10.00 12.06 -33.22
N LEU A 45 -9.29 11.85 -32.11
CA LEU A 45 -9.45 12.63 -30.89
C LEU A 45 -8.45 13.79 -30.93
N LYS A 46 -8.93 15.01 -30.76
CA LYS A 46 -8.10 16.22 -30.68
C LYS A 46 -8.33 16.87 -29.32
N PHE A 47 -7.29 16.93 -28.49
CA PHE A 47 -7.32 17.57 -27.18
C PHE A 47 -6.28 18.70 -27.13
N GLY A 48 -6.64 19.87 -26.61
CA GLY A 48 -5.71 20.95 -26.29
C GLY A 48 -4.95 21.61 -27.47
N LEU A 49 -3.84 22.26 -27.14
CA LEU A 49 -2.95 22.96 -28.09
C LEU A 49 -2.16 21.94 -28.93
N PHE A 50 -2.11 22.12 -30.25
CA PHE A 50 -1.36 21.28 -31.19
C PHE A 50 0.17 21.27 -30.97
N HIS A 51 0.69 22.15 -30.11
CA HIS A 51 2.12 22.26 -29.84
C HIS A 51 2.33 22.19 -28.33
N ILE A 52 2.78 21.02 -27.84
CA ILE A 52 3.14 20.82 -26.44
C ILE A 52 4.58 21.31 -26.28
N PRO A 53 4.84 22.41 -25.54
CA PRO A 53 6.21 22.88 -25.34
C PRO A 53 6.96 21.88 -24.47
N ILE A 54 8.07 21.34 -24.99
CA ILE A 54 9.00 20.53 -24.21
C ILE A 54 9.84 21.46 -23.34
N ILE A 55 9.53 21.50 -22.05
CA ILE A 55 10.22 22.36 -21.08
C ILE A 55 11.14 21.48 -20.24
N PRO A 56 12.47 21.73 -20.24
CA PRO A 56 13.36 21.05 -19.29
C PRO A 56 12.95 21.48 -17.88
N VAL A 57 12.49 20.52 -17.10
CA VAL A 57 12.04 20.79 -15.74
C VAL A 57 13.27 20.89 -14.84
N LEU A 58 13.78 22.10 -14.65
CA LEU A 58 14.77 22.40 -13.60
C LEU A 58 14.09 22.77 -12.27
N GLY A 59 12.77 22.98 -12.29
CA GLY A 59 11.96 23.43 -11.16
C GLY A 59 10.81 22.48 -10.82
N SER A 60 9.65 23.05 -10.48
CA SER A 60 8.45 22.30 -10.10
C SER A 60 7.37 22.32 -11.19
N VAL A 61 6.72 21.18 -11.43
CA VAL A 61 5.58 21.05 -12.37
C VAL A 61 4.30 20.83 -11.59
N ARG A 62 3.21 21.49 -11.97
CA ARG A 62 1.88 21.24 -11.37
C ARG A 62 1.26 20.02 -12.02
N PHE A 63 0.84 19.05 -11.23
CA PHE A 63 0.04 17.90 -11.65
C PHE A 63 -1.03 17.61 -10.60
N LEU A 64 -2.30 17.52 -11.02
CA LEU A 64 -3.45 17.34 -10.13
C LEU A 64 -3.44 18.29 -8.93
N ASP A 65 -3.17 19.57 -9.18
CA ASP A 65 -3.08 20.63 -8.17
C ASP A 65 -1.94 20.52 -7.13
N ILE A 66 -1.04 19.55 -7.29
CA ILE A 66 0.22 19.45 -6.52
C ILE A 66 1.38 19.92 -7.38
N LEU A 67 2.30 20.70 -6.81
CA LEU A 67 3.55 21.02 -7.49
C LEU A 67 4.58 19.93 -7.13
N ILE A 68 5.02 19.19 -8.14
CA ILE A 68 6.00 18.12 -8.02
C ILE A 68 7.38 18.68 -8.35
N ASN A 69 8.36 18.46 -7.48
CA ASN A 69 9.75 18.78 -7.74
C ASN A 69 10.52 17.49 -8.06
N ILE A 70 11.34 17.51 -9.11
CA ILE A 70 12.23 16.40 -9.49
C ILE A 70 13.22 16.06 -8.39
N PHE A 71 13.70 17.06 -7.66
CA PHE A 71 14.69 16.85 -6.59
C PHE A 71 14.07 16.33 -5.27
N ASN A 72 12.77 16.01 -5.25
CA ASN A 72 12.04 15.54 -4.07
C ASN A 72 12.33 16.38 -2.81
N SER A 73 12.41 17.71 -2.97
CA SER A 73 12.78 18.59 -1.87
C SER A 73 11.58 18.83 -0.95
N SER A 74 11.67 18.40 0.32
CA SER A 74 10.62 18.63 1.32
C SER A 74 10.38 20.12 1.62
N SER A 75 11.41 20.96 1.47
CA SER A 75 11.33 22.42 1.63
C SER A 75 10.36 23.07 0.65
N PHE A 76 10.29 22.56 -0.57
CA PHE A 76 9.42 23.08 -1.61
C PHE A 76 7.93 22.87 -1.26
N VAL A 77 7.55 21.66 -0.84
CA VAL A 77 6.16 21.38 -0.45
C VAL A 77 5.79 22.09 0.86
N LYS A 78 6.75 22.23 1.79
CA LYS A 78 6.56 23.07 2.99
C LYS A 78 6.29 24.54 2.63
N LYS A 79 6.97 25.05 1.61
CA LYS A 79 6.71 26.40 1.10
C LYS A 79 5.34 26.47 0.43
N GLN A 80 5.00 25.52 -0.43
CA GLN A 80 3.71 25.46 -1.12
C GLN A 80 2.54 25.40 -0.11
N THR A 81 2.61 24.52 0.87
CA THR A 81 1.57 24.39 1.91
C THR A 81 1.40 25.69 2.69
N LYS A 82 2.49 26.39 3.02
CA LYS A 82 2.43 27.73 3.64
C LYS A 82 1.79 28.77 2.72
N ASP A 83 2.10 28.75 1.43
CA ASP A 83 1.51 29.65 0.44
C ASP A 83 0.01 29.37 0.24
N THR A 84 -0.41 28.10 0.22
CA THR A 84 -1.82 27.68 0.18
C THR A 84 -2.58 28.12 1.43
N ILE A 85 -2.02 27.92 2.62
CA ILE A 85 -2.64 28.38 3.88
C ILE A 85 -2.76 29.91 3.89
N SER A 86 -1.70 30.62 3.50
CA SER A 86 -1.71 32.08 3.49
C SER A 86 -2.73 32.64 2.50
N SER A 87 -2.80 32.12 1.28
CA SER A 87 -3.79 32.53 0.29
C SER A 87 -5.21 32.27 0.80
N PHE A 88 -5.49 31.08 1.32
CA PHE A 88 -6.77 30.73 1.92
C PHE A 88 -7.17 31.70 3.05
N ILE A 89 -6.24 32.00 3.96
CA ILE A 89 -6.45 32.96 5.05
C ILE A 89 -6.73 34.37 4.52
N THR A 90 -5.96 34.84 3.53
CA THR A 90 -6.18 36.18 2.95
C THR A 90 -7.55 36.30 2.31
N THR A 91 -8.03 35.23 1.67
CA THR A 91 -9.37 35.19 1.05
C THR A 91 -10.49 35.18 2.10
N LEU A 92 -10.30 34.52 3.24
CA LEU A 92 -11.32 34.46 4.29
C LEU A 92 -11.33 35.68 5.20
N LYS A 93 -10.17 36.30 5.45
CA LYS A 93 -10.02 37.44 6.36
C LYS A 93 -10.89 38.63 5.97
N SER A 94 -11.13 38.85 4.68
CA SER A 94 -11.94 39.96 4.18
C SER A 94 -13.45 39.68 4.17
N LYS A 95 -13.88 38.45 4.50
CA LYS A 95 -15.28 38.03 4.40
C LYS A 95 -15.97 38.07 5.77
N LEU A 96 -17.24 38.49 5.77
CA LEU A 96 -18.11 38.44 6.94
C LEU A 96 -18.61 37.01 7.14
N LEU A 97 -17.86 36.21 7.90
CA LEU A 97 -18.18 34.81 8.17
C LEU A 97 -18.37 34.58 9.67
N THR A 98 -19.25 33.64 10.01
CA THR A 98 -19.34 33.16 11.40
C THR A 98 -18.17 32.23 11.73
N ASP A 99 -17.87 32.07 13.01
CA ASP A 99 -16.87 31.13 13.52
C ASP A 99 -17.13 29.69 13.04
N LYS A 100 -18.38 29.22 13.11
CA LYS A 100 -18.78 27.89 12.62
C LYS A 100 -18.56 27.72 11.12
N GLN A 101 -18.87 28.75 10.32
CA GLN A 101 -18.62 28.71 8.87
C GLN A 101 -17.12 28.63 8.56
N LEU A 102 -16.29 29.40 9.29
CA LEU A 102 -14.84 29.32 9.12
C LEU A 102 -14.29 27.93 9.44
N ILE A 103 -14.76 27.32 10.54
CA ILE A 103 -14.33 25.97 10.92
C ILE A 103 -14.79 24.94 9.88
N TYR A 104 -16.01 25.08 9.37
CA TYR A 104 -16.49 24.24 8.29
C TYR A 104 -15.56 24.33 7.07
N PHE A 105 -15.24 25.53 6.59
CA PHE A 105 -14.32 25.71 5.46
C PHE A 105 -12.92 25.16 5.76
N PHE A 106 -12.44 25.31 6.99
CA PHE A 106 -11.17 24.75 7.40
C PHE A 106 -11.17 23.22 7.35
N ASN A 107 -12.12 22.57 8.04
CA ASN A 107 -12.20 21.12 8.14
C ASN A 107 -12.53 20.45 6.80
N THR A 108 -13.37 21.08 5.96
CA THR A 108 -13.85 20.45 4.71
C THR A 108 -13.04 20.81 3.47
N VAL A 109 -12.41 21.98 3.41
CA VAL A 109 -11.69 22.43 2.21
C VAL A 109 -10.19 22.49 2.48
N LEU A 110 -9.77 23.30 3.46
CA LEU A 110 -8.34 23.47 3.71
C LEU A 110 -7.70 22.17 4.18
N MET A 111 -8.38 21.39 5.03
CA MET A 111 -7.78 20.18 5.55
C MET A 111 -7.59 19.10 4.48
N LEU A 112 -8.60 18.86 3.64
CA LEU A 112 -8.49 17.90 2.53
C LEU A 112 -7.36 18.28 1.56
N THR A 113 -7.23 19.57 1.24
CA THR A 113 -6.14 20.03 0.35
C THR A 113 -4.77 19.84 0.98
N LEU A 114 -4.64 20.08 2.30
CA LEU A 114 -3.39 19.87 3.02
C LEU A 114 -3.05 18.39 3.14
N GLU A 115 -3.99 17.54 3.56
CA GLU A 115 -3.86 16.08 3.64
C GLU A 115 -3.35 15.51 2.31
N TYR A 116 -4.00 15.86 1.21
CA TYR A 116 -3.59 15.42 -0.12
C TYR A 116 -2.16 15.86 -0.48
N SER A 117 -1.82 17.13 -0.24
CA SER A 117 -0.48 17.65 -0.55
C SER A 117 0.63 17.09 0.34
N LEU A 118 0.31 16.69 1.57
CA LEU A 118 1.27 16.27 2.59
C LEU A 118 1.41 14.75 2.70
N GLN A 119 0.64 13.97 1.95
CA GLN A 119 0.65 12.50 1.98
C GLN A 119 2.04 11.87 1.80
N ILE A 120 2.98 12.58 1.15
CA ILE A 120 4.32 12.09 0.84
C ILE A 120 5.38 12.63 1.82
N ILE A 121 5.05 13.67 2.60
CA ILE A 121 6.02 14.42 3.40
C ILE A 121 5.65 14.35 4.88
N PRO A 122 6.41 13.62 5.70
CA PRO A 122 6.23 13.64 7.13
C PRO A 122 6.67 15.01 7.67
N LEU A 123 5.74 15.74 8.28
CA LEU A 123 6.02 16.96 9.02
C LEU A 123 6.28 16.63 10.49
N SER A 124 7.08 17.45 11.16
CA SER A 124 7.24 17.38 12.63
C SER A 124 6.10 18.11 13.34
N PHE A 125 5.87 17.78 14.63
CA PHE A 125 4.84 18.42 15.45
C PHE A 125 4.96 19.94 15.48
N ASN A 126 6.18 20.46 15.63
CA ASN A 126 6.44 21.90 15.67
C ASN A 126 6.10 22.57 14.34
N GLU A 127 6.44 21.94 13.22
CA GLU A 127 6.09 22.44 11.89
C GLU A 127 4.57 22.48 11.70
N CYS A 128 3.86 21.43 12.08
CA CYS A 128 2.40 21.40 12.03
C CYS A 128 1.76 22.52 12.87
N ASN A 129 2.29 22.79 14.07
CA ASN A 129 1.84 23.90 14.90
C ASN A 129 2.12 25.26 14.26
N THR A 130 3.28 25.43 13.61
CA THR A 130 3.59 26.69 12.91
C THR A 130 2.68 26.93 11.70
N LEU A 131 2.29 25.86 10.98
CA LEU A 131 1.35 25.93 9.87
C LEU A 131 -0.09 26.19 10.32
N SER A 132 -0.47 25.63 11.48
CA SER A 132 -1.82 25.78 12.06
C SER A 132 -2.02 27.12 12.80
N ALA A 133 -0.95 27.75 13.27
CA ALA A 133 -1.04 28.99 14.05
C ALA A 133 -1.73 30.15 13.31
N PRO A 134 -1.48 30.43 12.02
CA PRO A 134 -2.21 31.44 11.26
C PRO A 134 -3.73 31.20 11.22
N ILE A 135 -4.16 29.94 11.10
CA ILE A 135 -5.58 29.54 11.09
C ILE A 135 -6.21 29.83 12.45
N GLN A 136 -5.55 29.41 13.53
CA GLN A 136 -6.02 29.64 14.89
C GLN A 136 -6.11 31.14 15.22
N ARG A 137 -5.15 31.95 14.77
CA ARG A 137 -5.21 33.42 14.93
C ARG A 137 -6.41 34.02 14.22
N LEU A 138 -6.69 33.59 12.99
CA LEU A 138 -7.85 34.06 12.24
C LEU A 138 -9.15 33.69 12.97
N LEU A 139 -9.28 32.46 13.45
CA LEU A 139 -10.43 32.02 14.22
C LEU A 139 -10.62 32.80 15.52
N LYS A 140 -9.55 32.97 16.32
CA LYS A 140 -9.58 33.79 17.55
C LYS A 140 -10.03 35.21 17.25
N SER A 141 -9.48 35.83 16.21
CA SER A 141 -9.84 37.19 15.83
C SER A 141 -11.29 37.32 15.38
N ASN A 142 -11.82 36.32 14.66
CA ASN A 142 -13.19 36.35 14.17
C ASN A 142 -14.23 36.07 15.27
N SER A 143 -13.88 35.22 16.23
CA SER A 143 -14.71 34.88 17.39
C SER A 143 -14.53 35.86 18.57
N LYS A 144 -13.74 36.93 18.39
CA LYS A 144 -13.45 37.95 19.41
C LYS A 144 -12.79 37.41 20.69
N PHE A 145 -12.12 36.25 20.61
CA PHE A 145 -11.28 35.78 21.71
C PHE A 145 -9.99 36.58 21.80
N ALA A 146 -9.41 36.63 23.00
CA ALA A 146 -8.06 37.14 23.19
C ALA A 146 -7.04 36.30 22.38
N SER A 147 -5.98 36.95 21.90
CA SER A 147 -4.88 36.24 21.21
C SER A 147 -4.22 35.16 22.09
N SER A 148 -4.24 35.37 23.41
CA SER A 148 -3.75 34.47 24.46
C SER A 148 -4.72 33.32 24.81
N ALA A 149 -5.91 33.27 24.23
CA ALA A 149 -6.85 32.18 24.50
C ALA A 149 -6.21 30.82 24.15
N PRO A 150 -6.42 29.77 24.95
CA PRO A 150 -5.77 28.48 24.72
C PRO A 150 -6.33 27.80 23.45
N ASP A 151 -5.43 27.27 22.61
CA ASP A 151 -5.81 26.67 21.31
C ASP A 151 -6.64 25.39 21.45
N CYS A 152 -6.58 24.74 22.62
CA CYS A 152 -7.36 23.54 22.92
C CYS A 152 -8.87 23.77 22.83
N LEU A 153 -9.35 24.99 23.13
CA LEU A 153 -10.78 25.34 23.06
C LEU A 153 -11.37 25.12 21.66
N PHE A 154 -10.55 25.32 20.62
CA PHE A 154 -11.02 25.16 19.25
C PHE A 154 -10.96 23.70 18.79
N LYS A 155 -10.02 22.92 19.32
CA LYS A 155 -9.79 21.52 18.92
C LYS A 155 -10.78 20.54 19.54
N GLU A 156 -11.35 20.87 20.69
CA GLU A 156 -12.22 19.95 21.42
C GLU A 156 -13.55 19.69 20.68
N ASN A 157 -13.92 18.41 20.56
CA ASN A 157 -15.09 17.96 19.80
C ASN A 157 -16.41 18.57 20.29
N ASN A 158 -16.50 18.87 21.59
CA ASN A 158 -17.71 19.42 22.21
C ASN A 158 -17.93 20.91 21.92
N PHE A 159 -16.90 21.62 21.46
CA PHE A 159 -16.98 23.05 21.18
C PHE A 159 -17.00 23.30 19.67
N TYR A 160 -15.81 23.44 19.10
CA TYR A 160 -15.62 23.87 17.73
C TYR A 160 -15.16 22.73 16.83
N ASN A 161 -14.62 21.64 17.37
CA ASN A 161 -14.17 20.46 16.62
C ASN A 161 -13.26 20.83 15.43
N LEU A 162 -12.33 21.76 15.64
CA LEU A 162 -11.32 22.09 14.65
C LEU A 162 -10.35 20.92 14.53
N HIS A 163 -10.23 20.38 13.32
CA HIS A 163 -9.35 19.25 13.09
C HIS A 163 -7.87 19.64 13.27
N ASP A 164 -7.11 18.79 13.97
CA ASP A 164 -5.68 19.03 14.19
C ASP A 164 -4.87 18.35 13.08
N LEU A 165 -4.14 19.17 12.33
CA LEU A 165 -3.33 18.72 11.18
C LEU A 165 -2.30 17.65 11.58
N TRP A 166 -1.70 17.75 12.77
CA TRP A 166 -0.79 16.71 13.26
C TRP A 166 -1.50 15.37 13.44
N ASN A 167 -2.66 15.37 14.08
CA ASN A 167 -3.39 14.13 14.38
C ASN A 167 -3.89 13.46 13.10
N GLN A 168 -4.36 14.23 12.13
CA GLN A 168 -4.81 13.69 10.84
C GLN A 168 -3.66 13.08 10.04
N LEU A 169 -2.55 13.78 9.89
CA LEU A 169 -1.37 13.24 9.21
C LEU A 169 -0.88 11.96 9.91
N MET A 170 -0.82 11.96 11.24
CA MET A 170 -0.43 10.77 12.01
C MET A 170 -1.36 9.58 11.73
N GLN A 171 -2.68 9.81 11.66
CA GLN A 171 -3.66 8.77 11.34
C GLN A 171 -3.46 8.25 9.91
N GLU A 172 -3.28 9.12 8.93
CA GLU A 172 -3.05 8.75 7.53
C GLU A 172 -1.78 7.95 7.32
N PHE A 173 -0.64 8.42 7.85
CA PHE A 173 0.62 7.69 7.75
C PHE A 173 0.55 6.33 8.45
N SER A 174 -0.08 6.27 9.62
CA SER A 174 -0.25 5.03 10.37
C SER A 174 -1.12 4.02 9.61
N THR A 175 -2.26 4.47 9.06
CA THR A 175 -3.16 3.61 8.27
C THR A 175 -2.48 3.13 6.99
N ALA A 176 -1.77 4.01 6.28
CA ALA A 176 -1.00 3.65 5.09
C ALA A 176 0.08 2.60 5.38
N PHE A 177 0.80 2.74 6.50
CA PHE A 177 1.80 1.76 6.94
C PHE A 177 1.16 0.40 7.27
N LEU A 178 0.05 0.38 8.01
CA LEU A 178 -0.68 -0.86 8.32
C LEU A 178 -1.16 -1.57 7.06
N ILE A 179 -1.73 -0.82 6.11
CA ILE A 179 -2.17 -1.37 4.82
C ILE A 179 -0.98 -1.99 4.07
N ARG A 180 0.18 -1.33 4.04
CA ARG A 180 1.40 -1.86 3.40
C ARG A 180 1.90 -3.12 4.10
N LEU A 181 1.89 -3.18 5.43
CA LEU A 181 2.25 -4.38 6.19
C LEU A 181 1.33 -5.57 5.89
N PHE A 182 0.01 -5.36 5.87
CA PHE A 182 -0.94 -6.44 5.58
C PHE A 182 -0.90 -6.87 4.11
N ARG A 183 -0.66 -5.94 3.17
CA ARG A 183 -0.39 -6.29 1.77
C ARG A 183 0.85 -7.18 1.65
N LEU A 184 1.90 -6.86 2.41
CA LEU A 184 3.13 -7.64 2.43
C LEU A 184 2.90 -9.03 3.05
N GLN A 185 2.11 -9.13 4.12
CA GLN A 185 1.66 -10.42 4.69
C GLN A 185 0.94 -11.29 3.65
N LEU A 186 0.00 -10.71 2.89
CA LEU A 186 -0.78 -11.42 1.88
C LEU A 186 0.07 -11.86 0.68
N ASN A 187 0.94 -11.00 0.18
CA ASN A 187 1.82 -11.29 -0.96
C ASN A 187 2.77 -12.46 -0.66
N ASN A 188 3.20 -12.56 0.59
CA ASN A 188 4.11 -13.59 1.06
C ASN A 188 3.41 -14.79 1.73
N ARG A 189 2.07 -14.75 1.83
CA ARG A 189 1.24 -15.82 2.41
C ARG A 189 1.70 -16.23 3.82
N LEU A 190 1.99 -15.23 4.65
CA LEU A 190 2.36 -15.45 6.05
C LEU A 190 1.11 -15.62 6.91
N HIS A 191 1.12 -16.62 7.79
CA HIS A 191 0.01 -16.93 8.69
C HIS A 191 -0.18 -15.88 9.81
N VAL A 192 0.89 -15.16 10.17
CA VAL A 192 0.88 -14.05 11.15
C VAL A 192 1.51 -12.81 10.51
N SER A 193 1.23 -11.64 11.09
CA SER A 193 1.88 -10.37 10.74
C SER A 193 3.42 -10.52 10.62
N PRO A 194 4.03 -9.90 9.59
CA PRO A 194 5.48 -9.84 9.40
C PRO A 194 6.26 -9.36 10.62
N LEU A 195 5.63 -8.55 11.48
CA LEU A 195 6.21 -8.03 12.72
C LEU A 195 6.39 -9.11 13.80
N VAL A 196 5.55 -10.15 13.79
CA VAL A 196 5.65 -11.25 14.78
C VAL A 196 6.69 -12.26 14.33
N LYS A 197 6.64 -12.64 13.05
CA LYS A 197 7.50 -13.69 12.50
C LYS A 197 7.83 -13.40 11.05
N TRP A 198 9.12 -13.34 10.76
CA TRP A 198 9.63 -13.17 9.40
C TRP A 198 10.69 -14.21 9.09
N ASP A 199 10.35 -15.19 8.25
CA ASP A 199 11.26 -16.30 7.96
C ASP A 199 11.87 -16.32 6.57
N LEU A 200 11.59 -15.31 5.75
CA LEU A 200 11.96 -15.29 4.34
C LEU A 200 13.44 -14.94 4.13
N PRO A 201 14.19 -15.74 3.36
CA PRO A 201 15.57 -15.42 3.00
C PRO A 201 15.61 -14.20 2.06
N PHE A 202 16.74 -13.50 2.09
CA PHE A 202 17.01 -12.38 1.19
C PHE A 202 17.22 -12.91 -0.25
N ASN A 203 16.51 -12.32 -1.22
CA ASN A 203 16.55 -12.70 -2.64
C ASN A 203 16.46 -11.44 -3.51
N ASN A 204 16.90 -11.47 -4.78
CA ASN A 204 16.79 -10.29 -5.67
C ASN A 204 15.35 -9.73 -5.81
N LYS A 205 14.33 -10.57 -5.61
CA LYS A 205 12.91 -10.16 -5.63
C LYS A 205 12.44 -9.44 -4.36
N SER A 206 13.22 -9.46 -3.26
CA SER A 206 12.85 -8.78 -2.02
C SER A 206 12.91 -7.25 -2.15
N PHE A 207 13.71 -6.71 -3.09
CA PHE A 207 13.77 -5.27 -3.37
C PHE A 207 12.45 -4.66 -3.83
N ASN A 208 11.52 -5.46 -4.36
CA ASN A 208 10.18 -4.98 -4.72
C ASN A 208 9.40 -4.43 -3.52
N ASN A 209 9.74 -4.87 -2.30
CA ASN A 209 9.13 -4.38 -1.06
C ASN A 209 10.22 -4.02 -0.06
N PHE A 210 10.52 -2.72 0.07
CA PHE A 210 11.57 -2.21 0.96
C PHE A 210 11.47 -2.73 2.41
N ILE A 211 10.26 -2.75 2.98
CA ILE A 211 10.02 -3.28 4.33
C ILE A 211 10.42 -4.76 4.44
N GLY A 212 10.06 -5.56 3.44
CA GLY A 212 10.39 -6.99 3.41
C GLY A 212 11.89 -7.24 3.20
N ALA A 213 12.53 -6.42 2.36
CA ALA A 213 13.98 -6.46 2.18
C ALA A 213 14.72 -6.18 3.49
N ILE A 214 14.28 -5.18 4.26
CA ILE A 214 14.85 -4.88 5.58
C ILE A 214 14.74 -6.10 6.50
N PHE A 215 13.55 -6.71 6.64
CA PHE A 215 13.40 -7.86 7.52
C PHE A 215 14.25 -9.06 7.10
N SER A 216 14.34 -9.35 5.80
CA SER A 216 15.20 -10.43 5.30
C SER A 216 16.69 -10.14 5.50
N PHE A 217 17.11 -8.89 5.34
CA PHE A 217 18.49 -8.46 5.56
C PHE A 217 18.90 -8.56 7.03
N LEU A 218 18.02 -8.11 7.95
CA LEU A 218 18.24 -8.24 9.39
C LEU A 218 18.40 -9.69 9.82
N LYS A 219 17.55 -10.58 9.29
CA LYS A 219 17.65 -12.02 9.56
C LYS A 219 18.95 -12.63 9.05
N GLN A 220 19.42 -12.24 7.87
CA GLN A 220 20.68 -12.73 7.31
C GLN A 220 21.89 -12.37 8.20
N ASN A 221 21.84 -11.20 8.85
CA ASN A 221 22.87 -10.75 9.78
C ASN A 221 22.67 -11.28 11.22
N GLY A 222 21.67 -12.13 11.46
CA GLY A 222 21.38 -12.69 12.78
C GLY A 222 20.79 -11.70 13.79
N LEU A 223 20.26 -10.56 13.34
CA LEU A 223 19.62 -9.57 14.19
C LEU A 223 18.12 -9.86 14.29
N GLU A 224 17.68 -10.35 15.46
CA GLU A 224 16.26 -10.57 15.75
C GLU A 224 15.63 -9.28 16.35
N ILE A 225 14.73 -8.66 15.59
CA ILE A 225 13.91 -7.56 16.12
C ILE A 225 12.62 -8.15 16.67
N SER A 226 12.38 -7.98 17.97
CA SER A 226 11.10 -8.31 18.59
C SER A 226 10.27 -7.05 18.81
N PHE A 227 9.02 -7.09 18.39
CA PHE A 227 8.07 -6.00 18.63
C PHE A 227 7.06 -6.43 19.69
N ASN A 228 6.76 -5.55 20.65
CA ASN A 228 5.62 -5.75 21.53
C ASN A 228 4.34 -5.34 20.80
N ILE A 229 3.64 -6.32 20.23
CA ILE A 229 2.53 -6.09 19.30
C ILE A 229 1.19 -6.26 20.02
N HIS A 230 0.37 -5.21 20.00
CA HIS A 230 -1.03 -5.29 20.44
C HIS A 230 -1.81 -6.33 19.64
N LYS A 231 -2.78 -7.00 20.29
CA LYS A 231 -3.55 -8.12 19.72
C LYS A 231 -4.15 -7.85 18.33
N TYR A 232 -4.60 -6.62 18.08
CA TYR A 232 -5.16 -6.21 16.78
C TYR A 232 -4.13 -6.17 15.64
N LEU A 233 -2.87 -5.88 15.96
CA LEU A 233 -1.77 -5.74 14.99
C LEU A 233 -1.08 -7.07 14.65
N LYS A 234 -1.39 -8.14 15.40
CA LYS A 234 -0.88 -9.50 15.12
C LYS A 234 -1.47 -10.09 13.83
N ASN A 235 -2.67 -9.66 13.44
CA ASN A 235 -3.39 -10.08 12.23
C ASN A 235 -3.20 -11.57 11.88
N GLU A 236 -3.57 -12.44 12.83
CA GLU A 236 -3.51 -13.89 12.65
C GLU A 236 -4.64 -14.34 11.71
N ILE A 237 -4.26 -15.02 10.63
CA ILE A 237 -5.23 -15.55 9.68
C ILE A 237 -5.95 -16.72 10.36
N LYS A 238 -7.27 -16.56 10.58
CA LYS A 238 -8.10 -17.61 11.15
C LYS A 238 -8.51 -18.63 10.09
N GLY A 239 -8.80 -19.85 10.52
CA GLY A 239 -9.34 -20.92 9.65
C GLY A 239 -8.40 -22.10 9.41
N GLY A 240 -7.21 -22.14 10.02
CA GLY A 240 -6.39 -23.35 10.03
C GLY A 240 -5.53 -23.52 11.28
N LEU A 241 -5.29 -24.79 11.65
CA LEU A 241 -4.59 -25.17 12.88
C LEU A 241 -3.07 -25.30 12.67
N ILE A 242 -2.65 -25.81 11.52
CA ILE A 242 -1.23 -26.06 11.23
C ILE A 242 -0.81 -25.26 10.00
N SER A 243 0.05 -24.25 10.20
CA SER A 243 0.59 -23.44 9.11
C SER A 243 1.61 -24.23 8.30
N LEU A 244 1.63 -24.02 6.98
CA LEU A 244 2.57 -24.69 6.08
C LEU A 244 4.03 -24.35 6.42
N ASP A 245 4.28 -23.16 6.96
CA ASP A 245 5.59 -22.70 7.44
C ASP A 245 6.15 -23.61 8.56
N SER A 246 5.28 -24.25 9.35
CA SER A 246 5.72 -25.18 10.41
C SER A 246 6.10 -26.57 9.90
N ILE A 247 5.64 -26.93 8.69
CA ILE A 247 5.82 -28.27 8.10
C ILE A 247 6.96 -28.26 7.09
N LEU A 248 7.05 -27.21 6.28
CA LEU A 248 7.96 -27.13 5.15
C LEU A 248 9.07 -26.12 5.41
N PRO A 249 10.34 -26.46 5.06
CA PRO A 249 11.41 -25.48 5.01
C PRO A 249 11.08 -24.31 4.08
N GLN A 250 11.40 -23.09 4.50
CA GLN A 250 11.08 -21.87 3.74
C GLN A 250 11.64 -21.87 2.31
N ALA A 251 12.79 -22.53 2.09
CA ALA A 251 13.40 -22.66 0.76
C ALA A 251 12.46 -23.33 -0.27
N ILE A 252 11.65 -24.31 0.18
CA ILE A 252 10.69 -25.03 -0.67
C ILE A 252 9.47 -24.15 -0.95
N LEU A 253 9.01 -23.40 0.06
CA LEU A 253 7.88 -22.47 -0.06
C LEU A 253 8.18 -21.36 -1.07
N VAL A 254 9.38 -20.77 -1.01
CA VAL A 254 9.82 -19.75 -1.98
C VAL A 254 9.88 -20.33 -3.40
N LYS A 255 10.40 -21.56 -3.56
CA LYS A 255 10.49 -22.23 -4.87
C LYS A 255 9.11 -22.47 -5.50
N HIS A 256 8.10 -22.75 -4.69
CA HIS A 256 6.74 -23.06 -5.15
C HIS A 256 5.72 -21.93 -4.94
N GLN A 257 6.19 -20.70 -4.69
CA GLN A 257 5.34 -19.57 -4.33
C GLN A 257 4.27 -19.22 -5.37
N TYR A 258 4.53 -19.51 -6.66
CA TYR A 258 3.51 -19.37 -7.72
C TYR A 258 2.25 -20.20 -7.44
N ILE A 259 2.41 -21.44 -6.99
CA ILE A 259 1.29 -22.36 -6.71
C ILE A 259 0.59 -21.93 -5.43
N ILE A 260 1.37 -21.59 -4.40
CA ILE A 260 0.87 -21.12 -3.10
C ILE A 260 0.01 -19.85 -3.28
N ASN A 261 0.48 -18.90 -4.09
CA ASN A 261 -0.25 -17.66 -4.35
C ASN A 261 -1.53 -17.89 -5.14
N LYS A 262 -1.49 -18.79 -6.13
CA LYS A 262 -2.62 -19.11 -7.00
C LYS A 262 -3.75 -19.85 -6.30
N PHE A 263 -3.42 -20.78 -5.41
CA PHE A 263 -4.39 -21.54 -4.62
C PHE A 263 -4.53 -21.01 -3.17
N SER A 264 -4.03 -19.80 -2.90
CA SER A 264 -4.06 -19.17 -1.57
C SER A 264 -3.78 -20.15 -0.42
N LEU A 265 -2.71 -20.92 -0.56
CA LEU A 265 -2.38 -22.00 0.36
C LEU A 265 -1.62 -21.43 1.57
N LEU A 266 -2.04 -21.76 2.77
CA LEU A 266 -1.54 -21.23 4.04
C LEU A 266 -1.50 -22.29 5.12
N PHE A 267 -2.49 -23.18 5.16
CA PHE A 267 -2.66 -24.19 6.19
C PHE A 267 -2.72 -25.60 5.61
N LEU A 268 -2.28 -26.58 6.41
CA LEU A 268 -2.39 -27.99 6.04
C LEU A 268 -3.85 -28.42 5.88
N ASP A 269 -4.74 -27.83 6.66
CA ASP A 269 -6.19 -28.07 6.69
C ASP A 269 -6.80 -27.95 5.27
N GLN A 270 -6.23 -27.13 4.41
CA GLN A 270 -6.67 -26.96 3.03
C GLN A 270 -6.42 -28.19 2.14
N PHE A 271 -5.49 -29.07 2.51
CA PHE A 271 -5.22 -30.34 1.83
C PHE A 271 -6.00 -31.52 2.40
N LEU A 272 -6.71 -31.32 3.51
CA LEU A 272 -7.42 -32.37 4.22
C LEU A 272 -8.89 -32.43 3.84
N ASP A 273 -9.46 -33.63 3.92
CA ASP A 273 -10.88 -33.90 3.77
C ASP A 273 -11.68 -33.25 4.91
N ASN A 274 -13.00 -33.15 4.76
CA ASN A 274 -13.92 -32.52 5.73
C ASN A 274 -13.85 -33.14 7.14
N LYS A 275 -13.25 -34.33 7.27
CA LYS A 275 -13.02 -35.06 8.53
C LYS A 275 -11.59 -34.94 9.07
N GLY A 276 -10.68 -34.22 8.41
CA GLY A 276 -9.28 -34.05 8.83
C GLY A 276 -8.44 -35.34 8.85
N SER A 277 -8.95 -36.44 8.28
CA SER A 277 -8.39 -37.79 8.42
C SER A 277 -7.65 -38.29 7.17
N SER A 278 -8.07 -37.81 5.99
CA SER A 278 -7.57 -38.22 4.68
C SER A 278 -7.07 -37.01 3.89
N PHE A 279 -6.02 -37.22 3.09
CA PHE A 279 -5.48 -36.23 2.17
C PHE A 279 -6.30 -36.22 0.87
N ILE A 280 -6.79 -35.04 0.47
CA ILE A 280 -7.64 -34.84 -0.71
C ILE A 280 -6.85 -35.03 -2.00
N ASN A 281 -7.50 -35.54 -3.05
CA ASN A 281 -6.85 -35.70 -4.35
C ASN A 281 -6.50 -34.35 -5.00
N TRP A 282 -5.40 -34.27 -5.76
CA TRP A 282 -5.01 -33.05 -6.48
C TRP A 282 -6.13 -32.48 -7.35
N LYS A 283 -6.90 -33.35 -8.03
CA LYS A 283 -8.06 -32.94 -8.84
C LYS A 283 -9.17 -32.28 -8.02
N GLU A 284 -9.42 -32.78 -6.81
CA GLU A 284 -10.43 -32.24 -5.90
C GLU A 284 -9.96 -30.90 -5.31
N LEU A 285 -8.68 -30.77 -4.97
CA LEU A 285 -8.10 -29.52 -4.48
C LEU A 285 -8.21 -28.42 -5.53
N VAL A 286 -7.84 -28.69 -6.78
CA VAL A 286 -7.88 -27.70 -7.87
C VAL A 286 -9.31 -27.27 -8.21
N ASN A 287 -10.30 -28.14 -7.99
CA ASN A 287 -11.71 -27.89 -8.33
C ASN A 287 -12.52 -27.21 -7.21
N ARG A 288 -11.93 -26.89 -6.06
CA ARG A 288 -12.67 -26.22 -4.97
C ARG A 288 -13.20 -24.85 -5.44
N SER A 289 -14.43 -24.54 -5.04
CA SER A 289 -15.15 -23.31 -5.42
C SER A 289 -14.45 -22.02 -4.99
N CYS A 290 -13.59 -22.09 -3.98
CA CYS A 290 -12.76 -20.98 -3.51
C CYS A 290 -11.61 -20.62 -4.47
N TYR A 291 -11.32 -21.44 -5.49
CA TYR A 291 -10.30 -21.18 -6.50
C TYR A 291 -10.95 -20.83 -7.85
N LYS A 292 -11.40 -19.57 -8.00
CA LYS A 292 -12.00 -19.10 -9.26
C LYS A 292 -10.94 -19.04 -10.38
N ASN A 293 -11.30 -19.57 -11.55
CA ASN A 293 -10.61 -19.46 -12.85
C ASN A 293 -9.19 -20.07 -12.95
N ASN A 294 -9.06 -21.38 -12.77
CA ASN A 294 -7.79 -22.07 -12.99
C ASN A 294 -7.75 -22.89 -14.29
N PHE A 295 -7.19 -22.30 -15.35
CA PHE A 295 -6.73 -22.99 -16.58
C PHE A 295 -5.40 -23.75 -16.34
N PHE A 296 -5.29 -24.55 -15.27
CA PHE A 296 -4.16 -25.48 -15.13
C PHE A 296 -4.45 -26.77 -15.90
N LYS A 297 -3.42 -27.40 -16.49
CA LYS A 297 -3.53 -28.78 -16.99
C LYS A 297 -3.91 -29.67 -15.80
N LYS A 298 -5.20 -29.99 -15.69
CA LYS A 298 -5.85 -30.76 -14.61
C LYS A 298 -5.20 -32.14 -14.34
N ASN A 299 -4.34 -32.59 -15.24
CA ASN A 299 -3.74 -33.93 -15.23
C ASN A 299 -2.34 -34.01 -14.59
N ASN A 300 -1.60 -32.90 -14.47
CA ASN A 300 -0.25 -32.95 -13.88
C ASN A 300 -0.30 -32.62 -12.39
N VAL A 301 0.00 -33.62 -11.55
CA VAL A 301 0.17 -33.44 -10.11
C VAL A 301 1.40 -32.58 -9.87
N SER A 302 1.23 -31.47 -9.16
CA SER A 302 2.34 -30.58 -8.82
C SER A 302 3.38 -31.30 -7.95
N ASN A 303 4.67 -31.08 -8.23
CA ASN A 303 5.77 -31.54 -7.36
C ASN A 303 5.61 -31.03 -5.93
N PHE A 304 5.02 -29.83 -5.76
CA PHE A 304 4.69 -29.29 -4.44
C PHE A 304 3.69 -30.16 -3.68
N TYR A 305 2.62 -30.60 -4.35
CA TYR A 305 1.63 -31.47 -3.73
C TYR A 305 2.21 -32.83 -3.36
N LYS A 306 3.12 -33.38 -4.18
CA LYS A 306 3.83 -34.63 -3.88
C LYS A 306 4.72 -34.49 -2.63
N LEU A 307 5.44 -33.37 -2.50
CA LEU A 307 6.28 -33.07 -1.34
C LEU A 307 5.46 -32.92 -0.06
N VAL A 308 4.31 -32.24 -0.13
CA VAL A 308 3.40 -32.13 1.01
C VAL A 308 2.85 -33.52 1.37
N SER A 309 2.42 -34.31 0.38
CA SER A 309 1.88 -35.64 0.63
C SER A 309 2.91 -36.58 1.27
N SER A 310 4.18 -36.56 0.84
CA SER A 310 5.22 -37.43 1.40
C SER A 310 5.54 -37.11 2.86
N LEU A 311 5.35 -35.86 3.29
CA LEU A 311 5.60 -35.45 4.68
C LEU A 311 4.42 -35.73 5.61
N VAL A 312 3.20 -35.72 5.07
CA VAL A 312 1.96 -35.74 5.86
C VAL A 312 1.35 -37.15 5.96
N LEU A 313 1.63 -38.02 4.99
CA LEU A 313 1.06 -39.37 4.93
C LEU A 313 1.79 -40.36 5.86
N LYS A 314 1.02 -41.30 6.43
CA LYS A 314 1.54 -42.40 7.26
C LYS A 314 2.16 -43.53 6.43
N SER A 315 1.71 -43.70 5.18
CA SER A 315 2.28 -44.60 4.17
C SER A 315 1.89 -44.12 2.78
N ASP A 316 2.77 -44.21 1.78
CA ASP A 316 2.48 -43.74 0.41
C ASP A 316 1.28 -44.46 -0.23
N SER A 317 0.94 -45.65 0.26
CA SER A 317 -0.17 -46.48 -0.21
C SER A 317 -1.52 -46.12 0.42
N SER A 318 -1.55 -45.48 1.60
CA SER A 318 -2.78 -45.06 2.26
C SER A 318 -2.83 -43.54 2.37
N ARG A 319 -3.90 -42.91 1.88
CA ARG A 319 -4.09 -41.45 1.97
C ARG A 319 -4.38 -40.97 3.41
N LEU A 320 -4.06 -41.79 4.41
CA LEU A 320 -4.28 -41.52 5.81
C LEU A 320 -3.16 -40.64 6.35
N VAL A 321 -3.57 -39.53 6.95
CA VAL A 321 -2.68 -38.54 7.54
C VAL A 321 -2.07 -39.10 8.83
N SER A 322 -0.81 -38.77 9.10
CA SER A 322 -0.11 -39.16 10.33
C SER A 322 -0.82 -38.59 11.56
N GLN A 323 -0.70 -39.26 12.71
CA GLN A 323 -1.45 -38.89 13.92
C GLN A 323 -1.14 -37.46 14.41
N ASN A 324 0.06 -36.96 14.13
CA ASN A 324 0.51 -35.62 14.53
C ASN A 324 -0.15 -34.50 13.71
N TYR A 325 -0.67 -34.82 12.52
CA TYR A 325 -1.28 -33.87 11.60
C TYR A 325 -2.80 -34.08 11.43
N ARG A 326 -3.39 -35.01 12.17
CA ARG A 326 -4.85 -35.23 12.15
C ARG A 326 -5.54 -34.14 12.94
N LEU A 327 -6.47 -33.46 12.29
CA LEU A 327 -7.31 -32.47 12.95
C LEU A 327 -8.47 -33.19 13.64
N ALA A 328 -8.55 -33.06 14.97
CA ALA A 328 -9.74 -33.47 15.70
C ALA A 328 -10.92 -32.54 15.32
N ARG A 329 -12.14 -33.07 15.35
CA ARG A 329 -13.40 -32.45 14.89
C ARG A 329 -13.74 -31.05 15.42
N THR A 330 -12.96 -30.47 16.32
CA THR A 330 -13.39 -29.36 17.15
C THR A 330 -13.38 -27.99 16.48
N ASN A 331 -12.79 -27.77 15.30
CA ASN A 331 -12.77 -26.43 14.67
C ASN A 331 -12.79 -26.50 13.14
N ILE A 332 -13.85 -27.05 12.54
CA ILE A 332 -14.05 -27.03 11.09
C ILE A 332 -15.27 -26.14 10.79
N PHE A 333 -14.99 -24.98 10.21
CA PHE A 333 -15.89 -23.88 9.80
C PHE A 333 -16.43 -22.95 10.89
N LEU A 334 -15.79 -21.79 11.03
CA LEU A 334 -16.44 -20.48 11.16
C LEU A 334 -15.61 -19.43 10.40
#